data_AF-D8RDT9-F1
#
_entry.id   AF-D8RDT9-F1
#
_cell.length_a   1.000
_cell.length_b   1.000
_cell.length_c   1.000
_cell.angle_alpha   90.00
_cell.angle_beta   90.00
_cell.angle_gamma   90.00
#
_symmetry.space_group_name_H-M   'P 1'
#
loop_
_entity.id
_entity.type
_entity.pdbx_description
1 polymer ?
#
loop_
_entity_poly.entity_id
_entity_poly.type
_entity_poly.pdbx_seq_one_letter_code
_entity_poly.pdbx_strand_id
1 'polypeptide(L)'
;MPKKNSISWNSLIMAYAHSGFVGEARNLLFAMPQWDPVSWTTVIAAYAAVGDSKEAVILFRMMDLEGIPADGVAFAAVLDACASHSTLSDGAAIHASILESGFAISTVVSTGLVNMYGKCGRLREARAIFDAIAFRERDLVLWTSMIAAYAQWGRGEAAIEAFQSMLLDGIAADEVVFISVLCACSHAGLLELGCQYFASIEPDYRVAIGVHHYACAIDLLGKAGWLDEAESLIERMPFDPDGACWTALLAACKLHKDGDRAERASERAMALDPDSAAPYALLVKIQGGGEASEQTTRRRLERGVRKLVPGCSSIVVRDRVHEFTAGAMDHPRAAEIYEELERLRAPLAEAGYVPDTGVVIQAVDEREKERIVLAHSEKLAVAFGLLATPANSPLRVVNNLRMCSDCHSAMKFIASITRREIVVRDLIRFHRFDEQGRCSCGDYW
;
A
#
# COMPACT_ATOMS: atom_id res chain seq x y z
N MET A 1 -33.89 -29.57 -17.53
CA MET A 1 -32.98 -29.37 -16.39
C MET A 1 -33.70 -29.85 -15.13
N PRO A 2 -33.09 -30.68 -14.26
CA PRO A 2 -33.69 -30.94 -12.95
C PRO A 2 -33.79 -29.59 -12.20
N LYS A 3 -34.77 -29.44 -11.31
CA LYS A 3 -35.01 -28.20 -10.56
C LYS A 3 -33.70 -27.74 -9.90
N LYS A 4 -33.26 -26.52 -10.21
CA LYS A 4 -32.11 -25.90 -9.55
C LYS A 4 -32.41 -25.80 -8.05
N ASN A 5 -31.50 -26.33 -7.23
CA ASN A 5 -31.51 -26.18 -5.77
C ASN A 5 -30.37 -25.24 -5.33
N SER A 6 -30.30 -24.87 -4.05
CA SER A 6 -29.28 -23.97 -3.51
C SER A 6 -27.85 -24.39 -3.88
N ILE A 7 -27.53 -25.68 -3.76
CA ILE A 7 -26.22 -26.24 -4.10
C ILE A 7 -25.84 -25.97 -5.56
N SER A 8 -26.77 -26.17 -6.50
CA SER A 8 -26.52 -25.92 -7.92
C SER A 8 -26.34 -24.43 -8.24
N TRP A 9 -27.02 -23.54 -7.52
CA TRP A 9 -26.84 -22.08 -7.65
C TRP A 9 -25.49 -21.64 -7.09
N ASN A 10 -25.15 -22.06 -5.87
CA ASN A 10 -23.88 -21.76 -5.21
C ASN A 10 -22.69 -22.24 -6.08
N SER A 11 -22.82 -23.43 -6.69
CA SER A 11 -21.80 -23.98 -7.58
C SER A 11 -21.60 -23.13 -8.85
N LEU A 12 -22.68 -22.62 -9.45
CA LEU A 12 -22.60 -21.73 -10.61
C LEU A 12 -21.99 -20.38 -10.23
N ILE A 13 -22.46 -19.77 -9.14
CA ILE A 13 -21.94 -18.50 -8.63
C ILE A 13 -20.44 -18.60 -8.35
N MET A 14 -20.02 -19.65 -7.65
CA MET A 14 -18.61 -19.92 -7.36
C MET A 14 -17.77 -20.10 -8.64
N ALA A 15 -18.30 -20.78 -9.66
CA ALA A 15 -17.59 -20.96 -10.93
C ALA A 15 -17.37 -19.62 -11.67
N TYR A 16 -18.40 -18.76 -11.74
CA TYR A 16 -18.27 -17.42 -12.34
C TYR A 16 -17.34 -16.53 -11.52
N ALA A 17 -17.48 -16.53 -10.19
CA ALA A 17 -16.63 -15.78 -9.26
C ALA A 17 -15.14 -16.13 -9.42
N HIS A 18 -14.78 -17.42 -9.37
CA HIS A 18 -13.40 -17.88 -9.53
C HIS A 18 -12.84 -17.65 -10.94
N SER A 19 -13.71 -17.48 -11.94
CA SER A 19 -13.32 -17.16 -13.31
C SER A 19 -13.20 -15.65 -13.58
N GLY A 20 -13.35 -14.81 -12.55
CA GLY A 20 -13.26 -13.34 -12.67
C GLY A 20 -14.52 -12.65 -13.23
N PHE A 21 -15.56 -13.41 -13.55
CA PHE A 21 -16.85 -12.92 -14.03
C PHE A 21 -17.75 -12.50 -12.85
N VAL A 22 -17.27 -11.53 -12.07
CA VAL A 22 -17.90 -11.11 -10.81
C VAL A 22 -19.27 -10.46 -11.02
N GLY A 23 -19.49 -9.77 -12.14
CA GLY A 23 -20.78 -9.19 -12.49
C GLY A 23 -21.84 -10.25 -12.80
N GLU A 24 -21.46 -11.32 -13.48
CA GLU A 24 -22.32 -12.47 -13.76
C GLU A 24 -22.64 -13.24 -12.48
N ALA A 25 -21.65 -13.44 -11.61
CA ALA A 25 -21.85 -14.06 -10.30
C ALA A 25 -22.87 -13.26 -9.47
N ARG A 26 -22.78 -11.92 -9.47
CA ARG A 26 -23.76 -11.02 -8.85
C ARG A 26 -25.15 -11.16 -9.46
N ASN A 27 -25.26 -11.18 -10.78
CA ASN A 27 -26.55 -11.34 -11.45
C ASN A 27 -27.22 -12.67 -11.08
N LEU A 28 -26.41 -13.74 -10.95
CA LEU A 28 -26.91 -15.05 -10.51
C LEU A 28 -27.38 -15.04 -9.05
N LEU A 29 -26.66 -14.34 -8.15
CA LEU A 29 -27.07 -14.15 -6.76
C LEU A 29 -28.48 -13.55 -6.67
N PHE A 30 -28.72 -12.45 -7.41
CA PHE A 30 -30.03 -11.79 -7.42
C PHE A 30 -31.11 -12.53 -8.20
N ALA A 31 -30.73 -13.47 -9.07
CA ALA A 31 -31.66 -14.37 -9.75
C ALA A 31 -32.04 -15.61 -8.93
N MET A 32 -31.40 -15.85 -7.77
CA MET A 32 -31.71 -17.01 -6.93
C MET A 32 -33.12 -16.88 -6.33
N PRO A 33 -33.95 -17.94 -6.39
CA PRO A 33 -35.29 -17.92 -5.80
C PRO A 33 -35.33 -17.81 -4.27
N GLN A 34 -34.25 -18.22 -3.61
CA GLN A 34 -34.09 -18.17 -2.17
C GLN A 34 -32.67 -17.73 -1.87
N TRP A 35 -32.54 -16.70 -1.03
CA TRP A 35 -31.24 -16.21 -0.61
C TRP A 35 -30.55 -17.14 0.37
N ASP A 36 -29.25 -17.27 0.20
CA ASP A 36 -28.39 -18.20 0.93
C ASP A 36 -27.10 -17.48 1.34
N PRO A 37 -26.70 -17.51 2.64
CA PRO A 37 -25.51 -16.81 3.12
C PRO A 37 -24.22 -17.18 2.39
N VAL A 38 -24.06 -18.43 1.95
CA VAL A 38 -22.85 -18.89 1.25
C VAL A 38 -22.72 -18.21 -0.11
N SER A 39 -23.83 -18.08 -0.85
CA SER A 39 -23.86 -17.35 -2.12
C SER A 39 -23.49 -15.87 -1.97
N TRP A 40 -24.02 -15.19 -0.94
CA TRP A 40 -23.66 -13.79 -0.65
C TRP A 40 -22.18 -13.64 -0.33
N THR A 41 -21.67 -14.48 0.57
CA THR A 41 -20.25 -14.52 0.96
C THR A 41 -19.34 -14.77 -0.23
N THR A 42 -19.73 -15.68 -1.12
CA THR A 42 -18.97 -16.00 -2.34
C THR A 42 -18.83 -14.78 -3.25
N VAL A 43 -19.92 -14.05 -3.49
CA VAL A 43 -19.89 -12.86 -4.36
C VAL A 43 -19.13 -11.72 -3.69
N ILE A 44 -19.31 -11.48 -2.38
CA ILE A 44 -18.56 -10.47 -1.63
C ILE A 44 -17.04 -10.75 -1.71
N ALA A 45 -16.63 -11.99 -1.45
CA ALA A 45 -15.23 -12.40 -1.56
C ALA A 45 -14.68 -12.25 -2.98
N ALA A 46 -15.50 -12.53 -4.00
CA ALA A 46 -15.10 -12.35 -5.39
C ALA A 46 -14.84 -10.88 -5.74
N TYR A 47 -15.72 -9.96 -5.31
CA TYR A 47 -15.52 -8.52 -5.48
C TYR A 47 -14.30 -8.00 -4.70
N ALA A 48 -14.09 -8.49 -3.48
CA ALA A 48 -12.89 -8.18 -2.69
C ALA A 48 -11.61 -8.61 -3.43
N ALA A 49 -11.59 -9.85 -3.97
CA ALA A 49 -10.43 -10.41 -4.66
C ALA A 49 -10.06 -9.68 -5.96
N VAL A 50 -11.04 -9.16 -6.71
CA VAL A 50 -10.77 -8.34 -7.91
C VAL A 50 -10.49 -6.87 -7.58
N GLY A 51 -10.47 -6.50 -6.30
CA GLY A 51 -10.18 -5.14 -5.85
C GLY A 51 -11.32 -4.16 -6.06
N ASP A 52 -12.57 -4.60 -6.16
CA ASP A 52 -13.74 -3.72 -6.17
C ASP A 52 -14.42 -3.70 -4.79
N SER A 53 -13.72 -3.08 -3.84
CA SER A 53 -14.18 -3.04 -2.45
C SER A 53 -15.47 -2.25 -2.25
N LYS A 54 -15.78 -1.31 -3.16
CA LYS A 54 -17.03 -0.54 -3.08
C LYS A 54 -18.22 -1.48 -3.23
N GLU A 55 -18.21 -2.31 -4.28
CA GLU A 55 -19.26 -3.29 -4.48
C GLU A 55 -19.27 -4.37 -3.38
N ALA A 56 -18.11 -4.81 -2.90
CA ALA A 56 -18.04 -5.75 -1.77
C ALA A 56 -18.73 -5.20 -0.50
N VAL A 57 -18.48 -3.93 -0.14
CA VAL A 57 -19.11 -3.27 1.01
C VAL A 57 -20.60 -3.04 0.77
N ILE A 58 -21.02 -2.66 -0.44
CA ILE A 58 -22.44 -2.50 -0.80
C ILE A 58 -23.18 -3.83 -0.63
N LEU A 59 -22.64 -4.93 -1.17
CA LEU A 59 -23.23 -6.25 -1.05
C LEU A 59 -23.30 -6.72 0.40
N PHE A 60 -22.28 -6.45 1.21
CA PHE A 60 -22.32 -6.77 2.64
C PHE A 60 -23.42 -5.99 3.37
N ARG A 61 -23.58 -4.69 3.10
CA ARG A 61 -24.67 -3.89 3.67
C ARG A 61 -26.04 -4.38 3.22
N MET A 62 -26.18 -4.79 1.97
CA MET A 62 -27.43 -5.39 1.48
C MET A 62 -27.72 -6.73 2.18
N MET A 63 -26.72 -7.57 2.39
CA MET A 63 -26.85 -8.82 3.14
C MET A 63 -27.44 -8.58 4.54
N ASP A 64 -26.91 -7.57 5.24
CA ASP A 64 -27.38 -7.15 6.58
C ASP A 64 -28.81 -6.57 6.55
N LEU A 65 -29.09 -5.65 5.61
CA LEU A 65 -30.42 -5.04 5.46
C LEU A 65 -31.53 -6.05 5.16
N GLU A 66 -31.20 -7.12 4.44
CA GLU A 66 -32.11 -8.21 4.10
C GLU A 66 -32.22 -9.28 5.21
N GLY A 67 -31.54 -9.07 6.35
CA GLY A 67 -31.57 -9.98 7.49
C GLY A 67 -30.88 -11.32 7.24
N ILE A 68 -29.95 -11.37 6.28
CA ILE A 68 -29.18 -12.58 5.97
C ILE A 68 -27.98 -12.62 6.91
N PRO A 69 -27.82 -13.67 7.74
CA PRO A 69 -26.77 -13.70 8.74
C PRO A 69 -25.39 -13.79 8.10
N ALA A 70 -24.53 -12.80 8.38
CA ALA A 70 -23.11 -12.85 8.04
C ALA A 70 -22.38 -13.86 8.93
N ASP A 71 -21.46 -14.61 8.33
CA ASP A 71 -20.54 -15.48 9.06
C ASP A 71 -19.12 -14.88 9.11
N GLY A 72 -18.21 -15.57 9.80
CA GLY A 72 -16.82 -15.11 9.92
C GLY A 72 -16.09 -14.97 8.58
N VAL A 73 -16.50 -15.71 7.54
CA VAL A 73 -15.91 -15.64 6.21
C VAL A 73 -16.40 -14.39 5.48
N ALA A 74 -17.70 -14.07 5.58
CA ALA A 74 -18.26 -12.82 5.06
C ALA A 74 -17.58 -11.60 5.69
N PHE A 75 -17.41 -11.60 7.01
CA PHE A 75 -16.70 -10.53 7.72
C PHE A 75 -15.24 -10.40 7.27
N ALA A 76 -14.50 -11.51 7.17
CA ALA A 76 -13.12 -11.48 6.70
C ALA A 76 -13.00 -10.95 5.27
N ALA A 77 -13.89 -11.36 4.37
CA ALA A 77 -13.91 -10.91 2.98
C ALA A 77 -14.18 -9.39 2.86
N VAL A 78 -15.17 -8.87 3.58
CA VAL A 78 -15.48 -7.43 3.52
C VAL A 78 -14.39 -6.59 4.22
N LEU A 79 -13.76 -7.11 5.27
CA LEU A 79 -12.63 -6.45 5.92
C LEU A 79 -11.41 -6.37 4.99
N ASP A 80 -11.12 -7.42 4.22
CA ASP A 80 -10.02 -7.41 3.24
C ASP A 80 -10.28 -6.42 2.10
N ALA A 81 -11.54 -6.33 1.64
CA ALA A 81 -11.98 -5.27 0.73
C ALA A 81 -11.69 -3.88 1.33
N CYS A 82 -12.08 -3.61 2.58
CA CYS A 82 -11.77 -2.33 3.24
C CYS A 82 -10.27 -2.06 3.38
N ALA A 83 -9.48 -3.10 3.68
CA ALA A 83 -8.04 -3.00 3.83
C ALA A 83 -7.35 -2.60 2.51
N SER A 84 -7.79 -3.18 1.39
CA SER A 84 -7.22 -2.97 0.05
C SER A 84 -7.33 -1.51 -0.42
N HIS A 85 -8.46 -0.83 -0.14
CA HIS A 85 -8.65 0.59 -0.49
C HIS A 85 -8.48 1.56 0.69
N SER A 86 -8.05 1.06 1.85
CA SER A 86 -7.92 1.86 3.09
C SER A 86 -9.17 2.66 3.48
N THR A 87 -10.36 2.07 3.29
CA THR A 87 -11.63 2.70 3.65
C THR A 87 -11.93 2.53 5.15
N LEU A 88 -11.25 3.34 5.96
CA LEU A 88 -11.33 3.25 7.43
C LEU A 88 -12.76 3.40 7.98
N SER A 89 -13.59 4.27 7.38
CA SER A 89 -14.97 4.48 7.81
C SER A 89 -15.82 3.22 7.64
N ASP A 90 -15.71 2.57 6.48
CA ASP A 90 -16.44 1.33 6.18
C ASP A 90 -15.93 0.20 7.09
N GLY A 91 -14.60 0.06 7.22
CA GLY A 91 -13.99 -0.94 8.09
C GLY A 91 -14.37 -0.76 9.57
N ALA A 92 -14.47 0.48 10.06
CA ALA A 92 -14.92 0.78 11.41
C ALA A 92 -16.41 0.46 11.62
N ALA A 93 -17.25 0.74 10.62
CA ALA A 93 -18.67 0.37 10.66
C ALA A 93 -18.86 -1.16 10.68
N ILE A 94 -18.09 -1.89 9.87
CA ILE A 94 -18.08 -3.36 9.88
C ILE A 94 -17.59 -3.90 11.23
N HIS A 95 -16.54 -3.30 11.80
CA HIS A 95 -16.07 -3.69 13.14
C HIS A 95 -17.15 -3.50 14.20
N ALA A 96 -17.96 -2.43 14.14
CA ALA A 96 -19.10 -2.26 15.03
C ALA A 96 -20.12 -3.40 14.88
N SER A 97 -20.46 -3.80 13.65
CA SER A 97 -21.33 -4.96 13.37
C SER A 97 -20.74 -6.28 13.89
N ILE A 98 -19.42 -6.46 13.83
CA ILE A 98 -18.73 -7.64 14.39
C ILE A 98 -18.90 -7.75 15.91
N LEU A 99 -18.87 -6.62 16.62
CA LEU A 99 -19.06 -6.57 18.07
C LEU A 99 -20.49 -6.97 18.47
N GLU A 100 -21.47 -6.68 17.61
CA GLU A 100 -22.89 -7.03 17.83
C GLU A 100 -23.23 -8.46 17.42
N SER A 101 -22.47 -9.05 16.48
CA SER A 101 -22.76 -10.37 15.90
C SER A 101 -22.17 -11.57 16.67
N GLY A 102 -21.39 -11.32 17.73
CA GLY A 102 -20.72 -12.37 18.51
C GLY A 102 -19.46 -12.95 17.85
N PHE A 103 -19.06 -12.45 16.67
CA PHE A 103 -17.83 -12.86 15.98
C PHE A 103 -16.57 -12.14 16.47
N ALA A 104 -16.68 -11.25 17.46
CA ALA A 104 -15.54 -10.52 18.04
C ALA A 104 -14.42 -11.43 18.60
N ILE A 105 -14.75 -12.66 18.98
CA ILE A 105 -13.80 -13.67 19.49
C ILE A 105 -13.20 -14.57 18.40
N SER A 106 -13.64 -14.44 17.14
CA SER A 106 -13.17 -15.30 16.06
C SER A 106 -11.79 -14.86 15.58
N THR A 107 -10.77 -15.71 15.72
CA THR A 107 -9.40 -15.44 15.24
C THR A 107 -9.36 -15.03 13.77
N VAL A 108 -10.21 -15.64 12.92
CA VAL A 108 -10.30 -15.30 11.49
C VAL A 108 -10.75 -13.84 11.29
N VAL A 109 -11.76 -13.42 12.03
CA VAL A 109 -12.30 -12.05 11.96
C VAL A 109 -11.32 -11.05 12.57
N SER A 110 -10.71 -11.39 13.72
CA SER A 110 -9.69 -10.58 14.37
C SER A 110 -8.46 -10.39 13.47
N THR A 111 -8.05 -11.41 12.73
CA THR A 111 -6.97 -11.32 11.74
C THR A 111 -7.33 -10.35 10.60
N GLY A 112 -8.56 -10.46 10.09
CA GLY A 112 -9.10 -9.50 9.12
C GLY A 112 -9.09 -8.05 9.66
N LEU A 113 -9.43 -7.86 10.94
CA LEU A 113 -9.42 -6.55 11.59
C LEU A 113 -7.99 -5.99 11.76
N VAL A 114 -7.02 -6.82 12.14
CA VAL A 114 -5.60 -6.45 12.24
C VAL A 114 -5.09 -5.97 10.88
N ASN A 115 -5.33 -6.75 9.81
CA ASN A 115 -4.97 -6.37 8.44
C ASN A 115 -5.66 -5.07 8.00
N MET A 116 -6.98 -4.95 8.24
CA MET A 116 -7.76 -3.76 7.89
C MET A 116 -7.25 -2.51 8.60
N TYR A 117 -7.12 -2.51 9.92
CA TYR A 117 -6.62 -1.34 10.65
C TYR A 117 -5.15 -1.03 10.33
N GLY A 118 -4.32 -2.05 10.11
CA GLY A 118 -2.93 -1.89 9.67
C GLY A 118 -2.83 -1.13 8.34
N LYS A 119 -3.58 -1.58 7.32
CA LYS A 119 -3.65 -0.93 5.99
C LYS A 119 -4.46 0.37 5.97
N CYS A 120 -5.28 0.65 6.99
CA CYS A 120 -6.08 1.88 7.11
C CYS A 120 -5.39 2.99 7.93
N GLY A 121 -4.11 2.87 8.27
CA GLY A 121 -3.43 3.95 9.00
C GLY A 121 -3.73 3.97 10.51
N ARG A 122 -4.11 2.82 11.09
CA ARG A 122 -4.52 2.64 12.50
C ARG A 122 -3.76 1.48 13.17
N LEU A 123 -2.43 1.58 13.19
CA LEU A 123 -1.55 0.54 13.73
C LEU A 123 -1.80 0.25 15.22
N ARG A 124 -2.18 1.26 16.01
CA ARG A 124 -2.47 1.08 17.44
C ARG A 124 -3.72 0.20 17.66
N GLU A 125 -4.74 0.43 16.85
CA GLU A 125 -5.97 -0.36 16.88
C GLU A 125 -5.72 -1.79 16.41
N ALA A 126 -4.93 -1.97 15.33
CA ALA A 126 -4.47 -3.30 14.91
C ALA A 126 -3.74 -4.03 16.05
N ARG A 127 -2.83 -3.34 16.73
CA ARG A 127 -2.09 -3.92 17.87
C ARG A 127 -3.00 -4.23 19.05
N ALA A 128 -3.96 -3.37 19.38
CA ALA A 128 -4.90 -3.61 20.47
C ALA A 128 -5.76 -4.86 20.22
N ILE A 129 -6.19 -5.08 18.97
CA ILE A 129 -6.95 -6.29 18.58
C ILE A 129 -6.06 -7.52 18.68
N PHE A 130 -4.82 -7.44 18.19
CA PHE A 130 -3.84 -8.53 18.31
C PHE A 130 -3.60 -8.91 19.79
N ASP A 131 -3.43 -7.92 20.67
CA ASP A 131 -3.18 -8.13 22.09
C ASP A 131 -4.40 -8.71 22.83
N ALA A 132 -5.61 -8.39 22.38
CA ALA A 132 -6.84 -8.93 22.94
C ALA A 132 -7.05 -10.43 22.66
N ILE A 133 -6.41 -10.98 21.62
CA ILE A 133 -6.46 -12.42 21.34
C ILE A 133 -5.58 -13.17 22.33
N ALA A 134 -6.18 -14.19 22.97
CA ALA A 134 -5.49 -15.05 23.91
C ALA A 134 -4.27 -15.68 23.25
N PHE A 135 -3.15 -15.70 23.96
CA PHE A 135 -1.86 -16.21 23.47
C PHE A 135 -1.96 -17.55 22.73
N ARG A 136 -2.74 -18.49 23.28
CA ARG A 136 -2.92 -19.85 22.73
C ARG A 136 -3.76 -19.92 21.45
N GLU A 137 -4.46 -18.84 21.11
CA GLU A 137 -5.36 -18.74 19.95
C GLU A 137 -4.73 -17.94 18.80
N ARG A 138 -3.52 -17.39 19.00
CA ARG A 138 -2.79 -16.67 17.97
C ARG A 138 -2.18 -17.68 17.01
N ASP A 139 -2.72 -17.74 15.79
CA ASP A 139 -2.18 -18.58 14.73
C ASP A 139 -1.13 -17.84 13.89
N LEU A 140 -0.52 -18.57 12.97
CA LEU A 140 0.48 -18.05 12.03
C LEU A 140 -0.06 -16.83 11.27
N VAL A 141 -1.31 -16.87 10.80
CA VAL A 141 -1.88 -15.81 9.94
C VAL A 141 -2.04 -14.50 10.70
N LEU A 142 -2.46 -14.56 11.97
CA LEU A 142 -2.57 -13.39 12.84
C LEU A 142 -1.19 -12.76 13.11
N TRP A 143 -0.17 -13.58 13.40
CA TRP A 143 1.21 -13.12 13.59
C TRP A 143 1.77 -12.48 12.32
N THR A 144 1.64 -13.14 11.17
CA THR A 144 2.06 -12.62 9.87
C THR A 144 1.40 -11.28 9.58
N SER A 145 0.11 -11.13 9.88
CA SER A 145 -0.63 -9.88 9.68
C SER A 145 -0.07 -8.73 10.52
N MET A 146 0.31 -8.99 11.77
CA MET A 146 0.91 -7.99 12.66
C MET A 146 2.35 -7.63 12.23
N ILE A 147 3.16 -8.62 11.86
CA ILE A 147 4.54 -8.42 11.35
C ILE A 147 4.50 -7.58 10.08
N ALA A 148 3.61 -7.92 9.13
CA ALA A 148 3.42 -7.18 7.89
C ALA A 148 2.95 -5.73 8.15
N ALA A 149 2.04 -5.53 9.11
CA ALA A 149 1.61 -4.20 9.51
C ALA A 149 2.78 -3.37 10.09
N TYR A 150 3.63 -3.93 10.94
CA TYR A 150 4.83 -3.22 11.39
C TYR A 150 5.80 -2.89 10.25
N ALA A 151 6.04 -3.84 9.34
CA ALA A 151 6.90 -3.64 8.16
C ALA A 151 6.38 -2.50 7.27
N GLN A 152 5.07 -2.45 7.01
CA GLN A 152 4.42 -1.39 6.23
C GLN A 152 4.48 -0.03 6.93
N TRP A 153 4.72 0.04 8.24
CA TRP A 153 4.85 1.30 8.97
C TRP A 153 6.30 1.76 9.17
N GLY A 154 7.26 1.07 8.56
CA GLY A 154 8.68 1.31 8.77
C GLY A 154 9.14 0.97 10.19
N ARG A 155 8.36 0.21 10.96
CA ARG A 155 8.68 -0.22 12.32
C ARG A 155 9.44 -1.54 12.28
N GLY A 156 10.60 -1.54 11.62
CA GLY A 156 11.40 -2.74 11.37
C GLY A 156 11.73 -3.50 12.66
N GLU A 157 12.24 -2.82 13.68
CA GLU A 157 12.56 -3.43 14.98
C GLU A 157 11.35 -4.12 15.62
N ALA A 158 10.20 -3.44 15.67
CA ALA A 158 8.97 -4.02 16.21
C ALA A 158 8.46 -5.23 15.39
N ALA A 159 8.68 -5.23 14.08
CA ALA A 159 8.38 -6.39 13.22
C ALA A 159 9.28 -7.58 13.57
N ILE A 160 10.58 -7.34 13.81
CA ILE A 160 11.54 -8.37 14.22
C ILE A 160 11.22 -8.90 15.62
N GLU A 161 10.89 -8.03 16.58
CA GLU A 161 10.45 -8.44 17.91
C GLU A 161 9.19 -9.31 17.87
N ALA A 162 8.22 -8.94 17.03
CA ALA A 162 7.01 -9.74 16.81
C ALA A 162 7.33 -11.09 16.19
N PHE A 163 8.22 -11.14 15.19
CA PHE A 163 8.69 -12.39 14.59
C PHE A 163 9.39 -13.29 15.61
N GLN A 164 10.29 -12.75 16.42
CA GLN A 164 10.98 -13.51 17.47
C GLN A 164 10.00 -14.03 18.52
N SER A 165 8.99 -13.22 18.89
CA SER A 165 7.93 -13.64 19.81
C SER A 165 7.11 -14.80 19.22
N MET A 166 6.74 -14.72 17.94
CA MET A 166 6.05 -15.81 17.23
C MET A 166 6.84 -17.13 17.30
N LEU A 167 8.16 -17.08 17.10
CA LEU A 167 9.01 -18.27 17.21
C LEU A 167 9.09 -18.81 18.64
N LEU A 168 9.15 -17.94 19.65
CA LEU A 168 9.13 -18.32 21.07
C LEU A 168 7.81 -18.99 21.47
N ASP A 169 6.72 -18.63 20.79
CA ASP A 169 5.40 -19.24 20.97
C ASP A 169 5.30 -20.62 20.30
N GLY A 170 6.38 -21.08 19.65
CA GLY A 170 6.45 -22.37 18.98
C GLY A 170 5.76 -22.40 17.61
N ILE A 171 5.46 -21.24 17.03
CA ILE A 171 4.82 -21.12 15.72
C ILE A 171 5.91 -21.03 14.65
N ALA A 172 5.95 -22.02 13.76
CA ALA A 172 6.91 -22.05 12.66
C ALA A 172 6.58 -20.99 11.61
N ALA A 173 7.61 -20.27 11.16
CA ALA A 173 7.50 -19.32 10.07
C ALA A 173 7.32 -20.01 8.72
N ASP A 174 6.53 -19.41 7.84
CA ASP A 174 6.37 -19.82 6.45
C ASP A 174 6.98 -18.79 5.48
N GLU A 175 6.80 -19.03 4.19
CA GLU A 175 7.22 -18.11 3.12
C GLU A 175 6.69 -16.68 3.32
N VAL A 176 5.42 -16.52 3.72
CA VAL A 176 4.79 -15.20 3.84
C VAL A 176 5.36 -14.41 5.02
N VAL A 177 5.69 -15.09 6.12
CA VAL A 177 6.39 -14.45 7.26
C VAL A 177 7.75 -13.92 6.83
N PHE A 178 8.55 -14.71 6.10
CA PHE A 178 9.88 -14.28 5.70
C PHE A 178 9.86 -13.13 4.70
N ILE A 179 8.90 -13.10 3.77
CA ILE A 179 8.66 -11.92 2.93
C ILE A 179 8.40 -10.68 3.81
N SER A 180 7.58 -10.81 4.86
CA SER A 180 7.25 -9.71 5.77
C SER A 180 8.46 -9.24 6.58
N VAL A 181 9.29 -10.17 7.06
CA VAL A 181 10.55 -9.90 7.79
C VAL A 181 11.56 -9.18 6.89
N LEU A 182 11.79 -9.66 5.66
CA LEU A 182 12.72 -9.04 4.72
C LEU A 182 12.22 -7.64 4.29
N CYS A 183 10.91 -7.48 4.07
CA CYS A 183 10.30 -6.16 3.86
C CYS A 183 10.54 -5.21 5.04
N ALA A 184 10.39 -5.69 6.28
CA ALA A 184 10.69 -4.90 7.47
C ALA A 184 12.16 -4.45 7.50
N CYS A 185 13.10 -5.35 7.21
CA CYS A 185 14.52 -5.02 7.10
C CYS A 185 14.77 -3.98 6.01
N SER A 186 14.19 -4.17 4.82
CA SER A 186 14.30 -3.24 3.69
C SER A 186 13.71 -1.86 4.00
N HIS A 187 12.61 -1.78 4.73
CA HIS A 187 11.98 -0.50 5.05
C HIS A 187 12.67 0.26 6.18
N ALA A 188 13.40 -0.45 7.05
CA ALA A 188 14.10 0.14 8.19
C ALA A 188 15.63 0.22 8.01
N GLY A 189 16.17 -0.20 6.85
CA GLY A 189 17.60 -0.17 6.58
C GLY A 189 18.43 -1.17 7.40
N LEU A 190 17.81 -2.27 7.85
CA LEU A 190 18.47 -3.31 8.64
C LEU A 190 19.20 -4.31 7.73
N LEU A 191 20.20 -3.83 6.98
CA LEU A 191 20.91 -4.60 5.95
C LEU A 191 21.49 -5.91 6.49
N GLU A 192 22.33 -5.84 7.52
CA GLU A 192 23.02 -7.03 8.06
C GLU A 192 22.02 -8.09 8.52
N LEU A 193 20.97 -7.66 9.23
CA LEU A 193 19.93 -8.55 9.74
C LEU A 193 19.09 -9.16 8.61
N GLY A 194 18.74 -8.37 7.59
CA GLY A 194 18.00 -8.86 6.42
C GLY A 194 18.81 -9.90 5.63
N CYS A 195 20.11 -9.68 5.45
CA CYS A 195 21.01 -10.65 4.84
C CYS A 195 21.16 -11.93 5.68
N GLN A 196 21.26 -11.79 7.02
CA GLN A 196 21.28 -12.93 7.93
C GLN A 196 20.00 -13.76 7.82
N TYR A 197 18.83 -13.12 7.88
CA TYR A 197 17.56 -13.83 7.74
C TYR A 197 17.45 -14.52 6.39
N PHE A 198 17.75 -13.82 5.29
CA PHE A 198 17.72 -14.40 3.94
C PHE A 198 18.61 -15.65 3.81
N ALA A 199 19.82 -15.61 4.36
CA ALA A 199 20.75 -16.75 4.35
C ALA A 199 20.28 -17.92 5.24
N SER A 200 19.49 -17.64 6.28
CA SER A 200 19.00 -18.64 7.24
C SER A 200 17.71 -19.35 6.84
N ILE A 201 16.93 -18.82 5.88
CA ILE A 201 15.57 -19.30 5.53
C ILE A 201 15.55 -20.82 5.28
N GLU A 202 16.41 -21.31 4.38
CA GLU A 202 16.51 -22.74 4.08
C GLU A 202 17.21 -23.56 5.16
N PRO A 203 18.45 -23.23 5.58
CA PRO A 203 19.21 -24.10 6.50
C PRO A 203 18.59 -24.20 7.90
N ASP A 204 18.06 -23.09 8.42
CA ASP A 204 17.59 -23.01 9.81
C ASP A 204 16.07 -23.20 9.92
N TYR A 205 15.30 -22.69 8.96
CA TYR A 205 13.83 -22.72 9.01
C TYR A 205 13.18 -23.70 8.04
N ARG A 206 13.95 -24.26 7.09
CA ARG A 206 13.47 -25.23 6.08
C ARG A 206 12.32 -24.70 5.23
N VAL A 207 12.29 -23.39 4.99
CA VAL A 207 11.35 -22.74 4.10
C VAL A 207 12.02 -22.58 2.73
N ALA A 208 11.31 -22.89 1.65
CA ALA A 208 11.84 -22.73 0.30
C ALA A 208 11.92 -21.24 -0.08
N ILE A 209 13.04 -20.81 -0.65
CA ILE A 209 13.20 -19.41 -1.06
C ILE A 209 12.56 -19.19 -2.44
N GLY A 210 11.33 -18.66 -2.45
CA GLY A 210 10.63 -18.20 -3.66
C GLY A 210 11.07 -16.83 -4.20
N VAL A 211 10.54 -16.46 -5.37
CA VAL A 211 10.87 -15.20 -6.10
C VAL A 211 10.63 -13.94 -5.28
N HIS A 212 9.59 -13.92 -4.44
CA HIS A 212 9.27 -12.77 -3.61
C HIS A 212 10.31 -12.52 -2.51
N HIS A 213 10.95 -13.56 -1.97
CA HIS A 213 12.07 -13.38 -1.04
C HIS A 213 13.26 -12.71 -1.71
N TYR A 214 13.59 -13.13 -2.94
CA TYR A 214 14.64 -12.52 -3.75
C TYR A 214 14.32 -11.05 -4.04
N ALA A 215 13.09 -10.74 -4.46
CA ALA A 215 12.67 -9.36 -4.71
C ALA A 215 12.88 -8.45 -3.47
N CYS A 216 12.53 -8.93 -2.28
CA CYS A 216 12.77 -8.20 -1.03
C CYS A 216 14.26 -8.03 -0.72
N ALA A 217 15.08 -9.06 -0.95
CA ALA A 217 16.53 -8.99 -0.73
C ALA A 217 17.23 -8.06 -1.73
N ILE A 218 16.81 -8.05 -3.00
CA ILE A 218 17.27 -7.13 -4.04
C ILE A 218 16.91 -5.70 -3.67
N ASP A 219 15.67 -5.45 -3.22
CA ASP A 219 15.23 -4.13 -2.77
C ASP A 219 16.03 -3.65 -1.54
N LEU A 220 16.32 -4.55 -0.58
CA LEU A 220 17.17 -4.26 0.58
C LEU A 220 18.60 -3.85 0.16
N LEU A 221 19.27 -4.68 -0.64
CA LEU A 221 20.63 -4.41 -1.14
C LEU A 221 20.66 -3.13 -1.97
N GLY A 222 19.68 -2.99 -2.85
CA GLY A 222 19.51 -1.85 -3.73
C GLY A 222 19.36 -0.54 -2.98
N LYS A 223 18.51 -0.48 -1.94
CA LYS A 223 18.37 0.72 -1.09
C LYS A 223 19.61 1.04 -0.27
N ALA A 224 20.40 0.03 0.06
CA ALA A 224 21.68 0.21 0.75
C ALA A 224 22.81 0.68 -0.19
N GLY A 225 22.59 0.72 -1.51
CA GLY A 225 23.60 1.09 -2.50
C GLY A 225 24.48 -0.06 -3.00
N TRP A 226 24.19 -1.29 -2.61
CA TRP A 226 24.93 -2.50 -3.00
C TRP A 226 24.40 -3.02 -4.34
N LEU A 227 24.51 -2.20 -5.38
CA LEU A 227 23.88 -2.46 -6.68
C LEU A 227 24.49 -3.66 -7.41
N ASP A 228 25.81 -3.87 -7.26
CA ASP A 228 26.50 -5.01 -7.87
C ASP A 228 26.05 -6.32 -7.22
N GLU A 229 25.92 -6.35 -5.88
CA GLU A 229 25.40 -7.50 -5.16
C GLU A 229 23.92 -7.75 -5.46
N ALA A 230 23.12 -6.69 -5.63
CA ALA A 230 21.72 -6.79 -6.02
C ALA A 230 21.56 -7.39 -7.43
N GLU A 231 22.35 -6.95 -8.41
CA GLU A 231 22.36 -7.51 -9.77
C GLU A 231 22.90 -8.95 -9.77
N SER A 232 23.99 -9.21 -9.05
CA SER A 232 24.53 -10.57 -8.88
C SER A 232 23.57 -11.53 -8.18
N LEU A 233 22.73 -11.02 -7.27
CA LEU A 233 21.69 -11.83 -6.62
C LEU A 233 20.62 -12.25 -7.64
N ILE A 234 20.22 -11.36 -8.56
CA ILE A 234 19.30 -11.70 -9.65
C ILE A 234 19.89 -12.78 -10.56
N GLU A 235 21.17 -12.66 -10.91
CA GLU A 235 21.85 -13.62 -11.80
C GLU A 235 22.02 -15.02 -11.20
N ARG A 236 22.07 -15.12 -9.86
CA ARG A 236 22.25 -16.38 -9.13
C ARG A 236 20.92 -17.05 -8.75
N MET A 237 19.79 -16.46 -9.12
CA MET A 237 18.48 -17.05 -8.84
C MET A 237 18.38 -18.45 -9.43
N PRO A 238 17.85 -19.45 -8.69
CA PRO A 238 17.71 -20.82 -9.19
C PRO A 238 16.51 -21.01 -10.14
N PHE A 239 15.80 -19.94 -10.46
CA PHE A 239 14.64 -19.87 -11.35
C PHE A 239 14.63 -18.51 -12.07
N ASP A 240 13.79 -18.37 -13.08
CA ASP A 240 13.72 -17.14 -13.87
C ASP A 240 13.29 -15.93 -13.01
N PRO A 241 14.04 -14.81 -13.05
CA PRO A 241 13.65 -13.59 -12.34
C PRO A 241 12.38 -13.00 -12.95
N ASP A 242 11.50 -12.47 -12.10
CA ASP A 242 10.27 -11.81 -12.53
C ASP A 242 10.47 -10.30 -12.74
N GLY A 243 9.42 -9.64 -13.25
CA GLY A 243 9.43 -8.19 -13.44
C GLY A 243 9.63 -7.39 -12.14
N ALA A 244 9.24 -7.95 -10.99
CA ALA A 244 9.38 -7.30 -9.69
C ALA A 244 10.86 -7.20 -9.26
N CYS A 245 11.65 -8.26 -9.45
CA CYS A 245 13.09 -8.27 -9.16
C CYS A 245 13.82 -7.17 -9.95
N TRP A 246 13.58 -7.08 -11.26
CA TRP A 246 14.20 -6.05 -12.11
C TRP A 246 13.68 -4.64 -11.81
N THR A 247 12.39 -4.51 -11.44
CA THR A 247 11.82 -3.22 -11.02
C THR A 247 12.42 -2.74 -9.69
N ALA A 248 12.71 -3.65 -8.76
CA ALA A 248 13.40 -3.33 -7.51
C ALA A 248 14.82 -2.80 -7.79
N LEU A 249 15.59 -3.49 -8.64
CA LEU A 249 16.91 -3.00 -9.07
C LEU A 249 16.83 -1.65 -9.78
N LEU A 250 15.86 -1.46 -10.69
CA LEU A 250 15.64 -0.19 -11.38
C LEU A 250 15.33 0.97 -10.41
N ALA A 251 14.52 0.71 -9.37
CA ALA A 251 14.23 1.68 -8.33
C ALA A 251 15.50 2.06 -7.54
N ALA A 252 16.38 1.09 -7.26
CA ALA A 252 17.68 1.33 -6.64
C ALA A 252 18.62 2.13 -7.53
N CYS A 253 18.69 1.81 -8.83
CA CYS A 253 19.47 2.59 -9.80
C CYS A 253 19.02 4.05 -9.85
N LYS A 254 17.70 4.31 -9.76
CA LYS A 254 17.18 5.68 -9.63
C LYS A 254 17.70 6.37 -8.36
N LEU A 255 17.64 5.67 -7.23
CA LEU A 255 18.05 6.22 -5.93
C LEU A 255 19.54 6.60 -5.93
N HIS A 256 20.38 5.76 -6.53
CA HIS A 256 21.83 5.92 -6.56
C HIS A 256 22.37 6.56 -7.84
N LYS A 257 21.48 7.03 -8.73
CA LYS A 257 21.80 7.71 -9.99
C LYS A 257 22.68 6.89 -10.95
N ASP A 258 22.40 5.59 -11.05
CA ASP A 258 23.09 4.67 -11.97
C ASP A 258 22.30 4.50 -13.28
N GLY A 259 22.58 5.34 -14.27
CA GLY A 259 21.87 5.36 -15.56
C GLY A 259 22.11 4.10 -16.40
N ASP A 260 23.34 3.60 -16.42
CA ASP A 260 23.74 2.48 -17.27
C ASP A 260 23.07 1.17 -16.85
N ARG A 261 23.01 0.90 -15.53
CA ARG A 261 22.28 -0.27 -15.02
C ARG A 261 20.76 -0.07 -15.10
N ALA A 262 20.27 1.16 -14.93
CA ALA A 262 18.85 1.47 -15.06
C ALA A 262 18.28 1.11 -16.44
N GLU A 263 18.99 1.43 -17.52
CA GLU A 263 18.54 1.11 -18.88
C GLU A 263 18.35 -0.40 -19.05
N ARG A 264 19.37 -1.20 -18.70
CA ARG A 264 19.30 -2.67 -18.78
C ARG A 264 18.20 -3.26 -17.91
N ALA A 265 18.11 -2.83 -16.65
CA ALA A 265 17.10 -3.33 -15.71
C ALA A 265 15.68 -3.01 -16.19
N SER A 266 15.48 -1.82 -16.75
CA SER A 266 14.19 -1.40 -17.29
C SER A 266 13.77 -2.23 -18.50
N GLU A 267 14.69 -2.55 -19.42
CA GLU A 267 14.39 -3.39 -20.58
C GLU A 267 14.00 -4.80 -20.18
N ARG A 268 14.69 -5.38 -19.20
CA ARG A 268 14.36 -6.70 -18.63
C ARG A 268 12.98 -6.69 -17.97
N ALA A 269 12.70 -5.70 -17.13
CA ALA A 269 11.40 -5.57 -16.47
C ALA A 269 10.25 -5.44 -17.48
N MET A 270 10.39 -4.60 -18.51
CA MET A 270 9.38 -4.41 -19.57
C MET A 270 9.22 -5.61 -20.51
N ALA A 271 10.22 -6.50 -20.58
CA ALA A 271 10.12 -7.73 -21.35
C ALA A 271 9.34 -8.80 -20.61
N LEU A 272 9.51 -8.88 -19.28
CA LEU A 272 8.87 -9.86 -18.41
C LEU A 272 7.43 -9.47 -18.04
N ASP A 273 7.17 -8.18 -17.87
CA ASP A 273 5.84 -7.65 -17.57
C ASP A 273 5.51 -6.46 -18.50
N PRO A 274 5.07 -6.75 -19.74
CA PRO A 274 4.81 -5.72 -20.75
C PRO A 274 3.66 -4.78 -20.40
N ASP A 275 2.76 -5.19 -19.52
CA ASP A 275 1.57 -4.42 -19.12
C ASP A 275 1.87 -3.49 -17.94
N SER A 276 2.98 -3.70 -17.23
CA SER A 276 3.39 -2.87 -16.10
C SER A 276 3.87 -1.48 -16.53
N ALA A 277 3.23 -0.46 -15.94
CA ALA A 277 3.63 0.93 -16.12
C ALA A 277 4.84 1.33 -15.25
N ALA A 278 5.17 0.55 -14.21
CA ALA A 278 6.17 0.94 -13.21
C ALA A 278 7.60 1.10 -13.79
N PRO A 279 8.11 0.18 -14.64
CA PRO A 279 9.44 0.33 -15.23
C PRO A 279 9.56 1.58 -16.11
N TYR A 280 8.53 1.88 -16.90
CA TYR A 280 8.49 3.08 -17.74
C TYR A 280 8.52 4.35 -16.90
N ALA A 281 7.72 4.40 -15.83
CA ALA A 281 7.65 5.55 -14.94
C ALA A 281 8.99 5.80 -14.23
N LEU A 282 9.71 4.75 -13.82
CA LEU A 282 11.03 4.86 -13.23
C LEU A 282 12.08 5.31 -14.25
N LEU A 283 12.11 4.69 -15.43
CA LEU A 283 13.09 5.03 -16.47
C LEU A 283 12.95 6.48 -16.95
N VAL A 284 11.72 6.94 -17.21
CA VAL A 284 11.47 8.35 -17.60
C VAL A 284 11.98 9.32 -16.52
N LYS A 285 11.81 8.99 -15.24
CA LYS A 285 12.34 9.80 -14.13
C LYS A 285 13.86 9.81 -14.05
N ILE A 286 14.53 8.73 -14.46
CA ILE A 286 15.99 8.63 -14.49
C ILE A 286 16.55 9.40 -15.70
N GLN A 287 15.93 9.24 -16.88
CA GLN A 287 16.29 9.92 -18.12
C GLN A 287 16.06 11.44 -18.04
N GLY A 288 15.10 11.88 -17.21
CA GLY A 288 14.72 13.29 -17.10
C GLY A 288 13.99 13.79 -18.35
N GLY A 289 14.23 15.05 -18.71
CA GLY A 289 13.68 15.64 -19.94
C GLY A 289 14.52 15.32 -21.17
N GLY A 290 13.87 15.14 -22.33
CA GLY A 290 14.54 15.05 -23.62
C GLY A 290 14.00 13.93 -24.50
N GLU A 291 14.68 13.72 -25.63
CA GLU A 291 14.26 12.78 -26.67
C GLU A 291 14.16 11.33 -26.15
N ALA A 292 15.09 10.91 -25.27
CA ALA A 292 15.08 9.57 -24.70
C ALA A 292 13.81 9.29 -23.87
N SER A 293 13.36 10.24 -23.05
CA SER A 293 12.15 10.04 -22.23
C SER A 293 10.86 10.15 -23.05
N GLU A 294 10.85 10.97 -24.10
CA GLU A 294 9.77 10.98 -25.10
C GLU A 294 9.68 9.65 -25.85
N GLN A 295 10.81 9.06 -26.24
CA GLN A 295 10.87 7.76 -26.90
C GLN A 295 10.35 6.64 -25.97
N THR A 296 10.79 6.62 -24.70
CA THR A 296 10.28 5.68 -23.70
C THR A 296 8.76 5.82 -23.53
N THR A 297 8.26 7.06 -23.47
CA THR A 297 6.81 7.35 -23.36
C THR A 297 6.05 6.88 -24.60
N ARG A 298 6.59 7.08 -25.81
CA ARG A 298 6.00 6.61 -27.06
C ARG A 298 5.95 5.08 -27.10
N ARG A 299 7.06 4.41 -26.79
CA ARG A 299 7.15 2.93 -26.72
C ARG A 299 6.11 2.34 -25.75
N ARG A 300 5.90 2.99 -24.60
CA ARG A 300 4.85 2.60 -23.64
C ARG A 300 3.45 2.66 -24.25
N LEU A 301 3.13 3.76 -24.94
CA LEU A 301 1.83 3.96 -25.59
C LEU A 301 1.59 2.98 -26.74
N GLU A 302 2.62 2.71 -27.55
CA GLU A 302 2.57 1.74 -28.66
C GLU A 302 2.27 0.33 -28.17
N ARG A 303 2.77 -0.05 -26.99
CA ARG A 303 2.47 -1.33 -26.34
C ARG A 303 1.10 -1.41 -25.66
N GLY A 304 0.30 -0.35 -25.73
CA GLY A 304 -1.05 -0.36 -25.13
C GLY A 304 -1.07 -0.11 -23.63
N VAL A 305 0.08 0.17 -23.00
CA VAL A 305 0.18 0.58 -21.58
C VAL A 305 -0.26 2.04 -21.46
N ARG A 306 -1.56 2.29 -21.62
CA ARG A 306 -2.12 3.64 -21.74
C ARG A 306 -2.18 4.37 -20.39
N LYS A 307 -2.38 3.66 -19.29
CA LYS A 307 -2.62 4.23 -17.96
C LYS A 307 -1.31 4.39 -17.17
N LEU A 308 -0.66 5.56 -17.26
CA LEU A 308 0.09 6.05 -16.11
C LEU A 308 -0.96 6.67 -15.19
N VAL A 309 -1.16 6.07 -14.02
CA VAL A 309 -2.06 6.68 -13.03
C VAL A 309 -1.41 8.00 -12.62
N PRO A 310 -2.06 9.16 -12.84
CA PRO A 310 -1.51 10.43 -12.37
C PRO A 310 -1.32 10.37 -10.87
N GLY A 311 -0.26 11.02 -10.37
CA GLY A 311 -0.05 11.17 -8.94
C GLY A 311 -1.24 11.86 -8.33
N CYS A 312 -1.96 11.13 -7.49
CA CYS A 312 -3.17 11.57 -6.83
C CYS A 312 -3.05 11.28 -5.34
N SER A 313 -3.24 12.32 -4.55
CA SER A 313 -3.33 12.22 -3.10
C SER A 313 -4.76 12.48 -2.67
N SER A 314 -5.23 11.70 -1.71
CA SER A 314 -6.58 11.81 -1.17
C SER A 314 -6.57 11.97 0.34
N ILE A 315 -7.56 12.69 0.86
CA ILE A 315 -7.82 12.88 2.29
C ILE A 315 -9.31 12.81 2.55
N VAL A 316 -9.69 12.16 3.65
CA VAL A 316 -11.09 12.06 4.06
C VAL A 316 -11.40 13.15 5.08
N VAL A 317 -12.36 14.01 4.76
CA VAL A 317 -12.85 15.06 5.67
C VAL A 317 -14.38 15.03 5.66
N ARG A 318 -14.99 14.93 6.85
CA ARG A 318 -16.46 14.85 7.02
C ARG A 318 -17.09 13.78 6.11
N ASP A 319 -16.51 12.57 6.13
CA ASP A 319 -16.93 11.40 5.36
C ASP A 319 -16.96 11.58 3.84
N ARG A 320 -16.22 12.57 3.32
CA ARG A 320 -16.00 12.77 1.89
C ARG A 320 -14.53 12.60 1.56
N VAL A 321 -14.27 11.85 0.49
CA VAL A 321 -12.94 11.75 -0.11
C VAL A 321 -12.70 13.00 -0.95
N HIS A 322 -11.62 13.70 -0.66
CA HIS A 322 -11.12 14.81 -1.45
C HIS A 322 -9.84 14.38 -2.14
N GLU A 323 -9.81 14.46 -3.46
CA GLU A 323 -8.69 14.04 -4.30
C GLU A 323 -7.97 15.25 -4.89
N PHE A 324 -6.65 15.14 -5.01
CA PHE A 324 -5.77 16.20 -5.47
C PHE A 324 -4.76 15.66 -6.46
N THR A 325 -4.68 16.29 -7.62
CA THR A 325 -3.62 16.06 -8.62
C THR A 325 -2.76 17.32 -8.73
N ALA A 326 -1.46 17.16 -8.93
CA ALA A 326 -0.55 18.30 -9.05
C ALA A 326 -0.99 19.26 -10.18
N GLY A 327 -1.08 20.56 -9.87
CA GLY A 327 -1.51 21.60 -10.80
C GLY A 327 -3.02 21.65 -11.10
N ALA A 328 -3.84 20.80 -10.49
CA ALA A 328 -5.28 20.83 -10.69
C ALA A 328 -5.95 21.98 -9.91
N MET A 329 -7.03 22.52 -10.47
CA MET A 329 -7.87 23.59 -9.91
C MET A 329 -9.36 23.19 -9.86
N ASP A 330 -9.64 21.89 -9.98
CA ASP A 330 -10.97 21.29 -10.00
C ASP A 330 -11.63 21.19 -8.62
N HIS A 331 -10.85 21.31 -7.54
CA HIS A 331 -11.38 21.31 -6.18
C HIS A 331 -12.14 22.61 -5.86
N PRO A 332 -13.35 22.58 -5.26
CA PRO A 332 -14.14 23.79 -4.95
C PRO A 332 -13.44 24.83 -4.07
N ARG A 333 -12.46 24.40 -3.27
CA ARG A 333 -11.64 25.25 -2.39
C ARG A 333 -10.20 25.43 -2.89
N ALA A 334 -9.94 25.25 -4.19
CA ALA A 334 -8.58 25.29 -4.73
C ALA A 334 -7.85 26.60 -4.35
N ALA A 335 -8.50 27.76 -4.52
CA ALA A 335 -7.90 29.06 -4.18
C ALA A 335 -7.39 29.13 -2.72
N GLU A 336 -8.21 28.70 -1.75
CA GLU A 336 -7.83 28.67 -0.33
C GLU A 336 -6.66 27.72 -0.07
N ILE A 337 -6.61 26.57 -0.77
CA ILE A 337 -5.55 25.57 -0.62
C ILE A 337 -4.21 26.12 -1.11
N TYR A 338 -4.18 26.76 -2.28
CA TYR A 338 -2.96 27.37 -2.80
C TYR A 338 -2.50 28.57 -1.94
N GLU A 339 -3.44 29.35 -1.41
CA GLU A 339 -3.13 30.43 -0.45
C GLU A 339 -2.51 29.87 0.85
N GLU A 340 -3.02 28.74 1.36
CA GLU A 340 -2.45 28.06 2.53
C GLU A 340 -1.04 27.52 2.25
N LEU A 341 -0.78 26.98 1.06
CA LEU A 341 0.57 26.58 0.66
C LEU A 341 1.54 27.76 0.60
N GLU A 342 1.12 28.90 0.03
CA GLU A 342 1.94 30.11 0.02
C GLU A 342 2.17 30.67 1.44
N ARG A 343 1.16 30.59 2.32
CA ARG A 343 1.30 30.95 3.73
C ARG A 343 2.36 30.12 4.45
N LEU A 344 2.50 28.84 4.10
CA LEU A 344 3.50 27.93 4.66
C LEU A 344 4.91 28.15 4.10
N ARG A 345 5.07 28.84 2.96
CA ARG A 345 6.36 28.97 2.26
C ARG A 345 7.46 29.60 3.10
N ALA A 346 7.18 30.77 3.71
CA ALA A 346 8.17 31.46 4.55
C ALA A 346 8.54 30.65 5.82
N PRO A 347 7.57 30.15 6.62
CA PRO A 347 7.86 29.27 7.75
C PRO A 347 8.68 28.02 7.38
N LEU A 348 8.40 27.41 6.23
CA LEU A 348 9.15 26.26 5.74
C LEU A 348 10.61 26.62 5.45
N ALA A 349 10.84 27.72 4.74
CA ALA A 349 12.19 28.20 4.43
C ALA A 349 12.97 28.58 5.70
N GLU A 350 12.34 29.26 6.66
CA GLU A 350 12.93 29.60 7.96
C GLU A 350 13.30 28.37 8.79
N ALA A 351 12.50 27.30 8.68
CA ALA A 351 12.77 26.01 9.32
C ALA A 351 13.87 25.20 8.61
N GLY A 352 14.31 25.61 7.41
CA GLY A 352 15.38 24.96 6.65
C GLY A 352 14.91 23.97 5.58
N TYR A 353 13.63 23.98 5.20
CA TYR A 353 13.15 23.23 4.04
C TYR A 353 13.67 23.86 2.74
N VAL A 354 14.24 23.03 1.87
CA VAL A 354 14.68 23.42 0.52
C VAL A 354 13.92 22.58 -0.51
N PRO A 355 13.12 23.21 -1.40
CA PRO A 355 12.45 22.50 -2.48
C PRO A 355 13.45 21.85 -3.45
N ASP A 356 13.20 20.60 -3.84
CA ASP A 356 13.99 19.88 -4.84
C ASP A 356 13.54 20.31 -6.25
N THR A 357 14.03 21.45 -6.75
CA THR A 357 13.66 21.93 -8.10
C THR A 357 14.23 21.06 -9.23
N GLY A 358 15.19 20.18 -8.92
CA GLY A 358 15.80 19.25 -9.88
C GLY A 358 14.84 18.20 -10.43
N VAL A 359 13.70 17.96 -9.77
CA VAL A 359 12.67 17.03 -10.27
C VAL A 359 11.73 17.64 -11.30
N VAL A 360 11.78 18.96 -11.50
CA VAL A 360 10.94 19.67 -12.48
C VAL A 360 11.62 19.66 -13.84
N ILE A 361 11.05 18.87 -14.74
CA ILE A 361 11.58 18.67 -16.10
C ILE A 361 11.25 19.87 -17.00
N GLN A 362 10.19 20.62 -16.70
CA GLN A 362 9.76 21.77 -17.48
C GLN A 362 10.82 22.87 -17.46
N ALA A 363 11.11 23.42 -18.65
CA ALA A 363 12.01 24.55 -18.83
C ALA A 363 11.36 25.87 -18.38
N VAL A 364 11.21 26.04 -17.07
CA VAL A 364 10.69 27.24 -16.41
C VAL A 364 11.75 27.83 -15.47
N ASP A 365 11.57 29.08 -15.03
CA ASP A 365 12.49 29.70 -14.07
C ASP A 365 12.43 29.01 -12.69
N GLU A 366 13.46 29.18 -11.86
CA GLU A 366 13.57 28.50 -10.56
C GLU A 366 12.40 28.81 -9.63
N ARG A 367 11.85 30.03 -9.69
CA ARG A 367 10.70 30.40 -8.86
C ARG A 367 9.46 29.63 -9.27
N GLU A 368 9.24 29.43 -10.56
CA GLU A 368 8.13 28.62 -11.06
C GLU A 368 8.36 27.13 -10.77
N LYS A 369 9.60 26.63 -10.83
CA LYS A 369 9.92 25.26 -10.38
C LYS A 369 9.57 25.05 -8.91
N GLU A 370 9.94 25.98 -8.02
CA GLU A 370 9.56 25.92 -6.60
C GLU A 370 8.05 25.84 -6.43
N ARG A 371 7.27 26.61 -7.21
CA ARG A 371 5.80 26.60 -7.15
C ARG A 371 5.21 25.28 -7.62
N ILE A 372 5.76 24.70 -8.70
CA ILE A 372 5.36 23.37 -9.18
C ILE A 372 5.61 22.31 -8.11
N VAL A 373 6.77 22.33 -7.47
CA VAL A 373 7.14 21.39 -6.40
C VAL A 373 6.27 21.59 -5.16
N LEU A 374 5.96 22.84 -4.80
CA LEU A 374 5.04 23.16 -3.70
C LEU A 374 3.62 22.65 -3.97
N ALA A 375 3.21 22.60 -5.23
CA ALA A 375 1.89 22.14 -5.68
C ALA A 375 1.80 20.63 -5.96
N HIS A 376 2.71 19.82 -5.41
CA HIS A 376 2.55 18.37 -5.42
C HIS A 376 1.25 17.94 -4.71
N SER A 377 0.64 16.86 -5.19
CA SER A 377 -0.66 16.35 -4.71
C SER A 377 -0.70 16.14 -3.20
N GLU A 378 0.38 15.64 -2.60
CA GLU A 378 0.49 15.33 -1.18
C GLU A 378 0.40 16.61 -0.35
N LYS A 379 1.06 17.69 -0.81
CA LYS A 379 1.05 19.00 -0.14
C LYS A 379 -0.30 19.68 -0.29
N LEU A 380 -0.95 19.58 -1.45
CA LEU A 380 -2.31 20.06 -1.66
C LEU A 380 -3.29 19.37 -0.69
N ALA A 381 -3.20 18.05 -0.55
CA ALA A 381 -4.04 17.28 0.38
C ALA A 381 -3.80 17.69 1.84
N VAL A 382 -2.55 17.90 2.24
CA VAL A 382 -2.21 18.37 3.59
C VAL A 382 -2.70 19.80 3.84
N ALA A 383 -2.50 20.73 2.90
CA ALA A 383 -2.99 22.10 3.01
C ALA A 383 -4.52 22.14 3.14
N PHE A 384 -5.25 21.37 2.33
CA PHE A 384 -6.69 21.21 2.52
C PHE A 384 -7.03 20.64 3.90
N GLY A 385 -6.29 19.61 4.35
CA GLY A 385 -6.43 19.03 5.68
C GLY A 385 -6.29 20.08 6.79
N LEU A 386 -5.25 20.92 6.73
CA LEU A 386 -5.00 22.02 7.67
C LEU A 386 -6.18 22.99 7.74
N LEU A 387 -6.77 23.34 6.60
CA LEU A 387 -7.92 24.25 6.51
C LEU A 387 -9.25 23.63 6.97
N ALA A 388 -9.44 22.33 6.75
CA ALA A 388 -10.75 21.69 6.85
C ALA A 388 -10.97 20.91 8.14
N THR A 389 -9.95 20.78 9.00
CA THR A 389 -10.01 19.96 10.21
C THR A 389 -9.38 20.64 11.43
N PRO A 390 -9.80 20.31 12.67
CA PRO A 390 -9.28 20.94 13.89
C PRO A 390 -7.77 20.78 14.06
N ALA A 391 -7.10 21.80 14.60
CA ALA A 391 -5.63 21.87 14.71
C ALA A 391 -4.99 20.69 15.47
N ASN A 392 -5.70 20.09 16.42
CA ASN A 392 -5.23 18.98 17.25
C ASN A 392 -5.54 17.58 16.68
N SER A 393 -6.17 17.47 15.51
CA SER A 393 -6.50 16.18 14.92
C SER A 393 -5.41 15.71 13.96
N PRO A 394 -5.00 14.43 13.90
CA PRO A 394 -4.01 13.99 12.93
C PRO A 394 -4.52 14.09 11.47
N LEU A 395 -3.63 14.45 10.54
CA LEU A 395 -3.92 14.41 9.10
C LEU A 395 -3.58 13.03 8.53
N ARG A 396 -4.45 12.49 7.68
CA ARG A 396 -4.25 11.21 7.02
C ARG A 396 -4.42 11.36 5.51
N VAL A 397 -3.32 11.22 4.79
CA VAL A 397 -3.28 11.32 3.33
C VAL A 397 -2.93 9.96 2.75
N VAL A 398 -3.59 9.58 1.67
CA VAL A 398 -3.28 8.38 0.89
C VAL A 398 -2.83 8.82 -0.50
N ASN A 399 -1.63 8.41 -0.89
CA ASN A 399 -1.03 8.65 -2.19
C ASN A 399 -1.01 7.36 -2.99
N ASN A 400 -1.40 7.42 -4.25
CA ASN A 400 -1.41 6.28 -5.16
C ASN A 400 -0.03 5.96 -5.78
N LEU A 401 0.97 6.82 -5.56
CA LEU A 401 2.35 6.63 -5.96
C LEU A 401 3.26 6.58 -4.73
N ARG A 402 4.52 6.14 -4.92
CA ARG A 402 5.57 6.29 -3.90
C ARG A 402 5.83 7.79 -3.69
N MET A 403 5.83 8.23 -2.43
CA MET A 403 6.09 9.62 -2.08
C MET A 403 7.52 10.02 -2.52
N CYS A 404 7.70 11.24 -3.03
CA CYS A 404 9.03 11.73 -3.42
C CYS A 404 9.83 12.29 -2.22
N SER A 405 11.15 12.45 -2.41
CA SER A 405 12.10 13.02 -1.43
C SER A 405 11.62 14.37 -0.90
N ASP A 406 11.18 15.20 -1.83
CA ASP A 406 10.70 16.54 -1.54
C ASP A 406 9.45 16.50 -0.66
N CYS A 407 8.41 15.78 -1.09
CA CYS A 407 7.17 15.66 -0.31
C CYS A 407 7.46 15.07 1.08
N HIS A 408 8.29 14.03 1.16
CA HIS A 408 8.71 13.48 2.45
C HIS A 408 9.35 14.55 3.34
N SER A 409 10.31 15.31 2.79
CA SER A 409 10.99 16.38 3.52
C SER A 409 10.03 17.48 3.95
N ALA A 410 9.16 17.95 3.05
CA ALA A 410 8.16 18.96 3.33
C ALA A 410 7.22 18.54 4.46
N MET A 411 6.76 17.28 4.49
CA MET A 411 5.88 16.81 5.56
C MET A 411 6.53 16.85 6.94
N LYS A 412 7.85 16.62 7.04
CA LYS A 412 8.59 16.78 8.32
C LYS A 412 8.47 18.20 8.85
N PHE A 413 8.73 19.18 7.99
CA PHE A 413 8.68 20.58 8.38
C PHE A 413 7.25 21.06 8.62
N ILE A 414 6.28 20.67 7.77
CA ILE A 414 4.86 21.02 7.96
C ILE A 414 4.37 20.45 9.30
N ALA A 415 4.66 19.18 9.62
CA ALA A 415 4.26 18.56 10.88
C ALA A 415 4.84 19.30 12.11
N SER A 416 6.12 19.69 12.04
CA SER A 416 6.79 20.45 13.10
C SER A 416 6.23 21.88 13.27
N ILE A 417 6.06 22.61 12.17
CA ILE A 417 5.55 24.00 12.15
C ILE A 417 4.12 24.04 12.67
N THR A 418 3.28 23.10 12.23
CA THR A 418 1.86 23.04 12.62
C THR A 418 1.62 22.30 13.93
N ARG A 419 2.67 21.67 14.50
CA ARG A 419 2.61 20.79 15.67
C ARG A 419 1.52 19.74 15.55
N ARG A 420 1.52 19.06 14.42
CA ARG A 420 0.43 18.19 14.02
C ARG A 420 0.97 16.89 13.44
N GLU A 421 0.44 15.76 13.92
CA GLU A 421 0.75 14.46 13.32
C GLU A 421 0.22 14.41 11.89
N ILE A 422 1.08 14.02 10.95
CA ILE A 422 0.74 13.77 9.55
C ILE A 422 1.08 12.30 9.25
N VAL A 423 0.11 11.56 8.74
CA VAL A 423 0.31 10.19 8.26
C VAL A 423 0.07 10.20 6.75
N VAL A 424 1.08 9.81 5.99
CA VAL A 424 0.98 9.62 4.54
C VAL A 424 1.18 8.13 4.23
N ARG A 425 0.14 7.48 3.68
CA ARG A 425 0.28 6.14 3.06
C ARG A 425 0.69 6.36 1.62
N ASP A 426 1.83 5.83 1.20
CA ASP A 426 2.23 5.79 -0.20
C ASP A 426 2.05 4.38 -0.78
N LEU A 427 2.49 4.16 -2.03
CA LEU A 427 2.36 2.87 -2.72
C LEU A 427 3.07 1.71 -1.99
N ILE A 428 4.08 2.00 -1.17
CA ILE A 428 4.96 1.01 -0.53
C ILE A 428 4.67 0.88 0.96
N ARG A 429 4.46 2.00 1.67
CA ARG A 429 4.44 2.05 3.13
C ARG A 429 3.78 3.32 3.70
N PHE A 430 3.68 3.36 5.02
CA PHE A 430 3.27 4.53 5.78
C PHE A 430 4.47 5.35 6.23
N HIS A 431 4.28 6.67 6.20
CA HIS A 431 5.17 7.66 6.77
C HIS A 431 4.38 8.43 7.82
N ARG A 432 4.68 8.20 9.10
CA ARG A 432 4.11 8.96 10.21
C ARG A 432 5.11 10.02 10.65
N PHE A 433 4.78 11.27 10.37
CA PHE A 433 5.49 12.45 10.86
C PHE A 433 4.89 12.85 12.20
N ASP A 434 5.69 12.79 13.26
CA ASP A 434 5.26 13.28 14.58
C ASP A 434 5.28 14.81 14.65
N GLU A 435 4.81 15.37 15.76
CA GLU A 435 4.75 16.83 15.99
C GLU A 435 6.14 17.49 16.05
N GLN A 436 7.23 16.70 16.08
CA GLN A 436 8.60 17.18 15.97
C GLN A 436 9.17 17.03 14.55
N GLY A 437 8.38 16.54 13.59
CA GLY A 437 8.79 16.31 12.21
C GLY A 437 9.62 15.04 11.99
N ARG A 438 9.70 14.12 12.97
CA ARG A 438 10.38 12.84 12.79
C ARG A 438 9.47 11.87 12.08
N CYS A 439 9.97 11.25 11.01
CA CYS A 439 9.25 10.22 10.28
C CYS A 439 9.46 8.82 10.90
N SER A 440 8.43 7.98 10.88
CA SER A 440 8.52 6.57 11.32
C SER A 440 9.52 5.73 10.54
N CYS A 441 9.94 6.14 9.35
CA CYS A 441 10.95 5.45 8.55
C CYS A 441 12.40 5.84 8.88
N GLY A 442 12.62 6.76 9.83
CA GLY A 442 13.98 7.18 10.20
C GLY A 442 14.76 7.87 9.07
N ASP A 443 14.05 8.49 8.12
CA ASP A 443 14.61 9.08 6.88
C ASP A 443 15.27 8.06 5.92
N TYR A 444 15.09 6.76 6.18
CA TYR A 444 15.47 5.69 5.26
C TYR A 444 14.38 5.53 4.19
N TRP A 445 14.37 6.42 3.19
CA TRP A 445 13.34 6.56 2.15
C TRP A 445 13.78 6.13 0.76
#